data_AF-A0A9W5TKB9-F1
#
_entry.id   AF-A0A9W5TKB9-F1
#
_cell.length_a   1.000
_cell.length_b   1.000
_cell.length_c   1.000
_cell.angle_alpha   90.00
_cell.angle_beta   90.00
_cell.angle_gamma   90.00
#
_symmetry.space_group_name_H-M   'P 1'
#
loop_
_entity.id
_entity.type
_entity.pdbx_description
1 polymer ?
#
loop_
_entity_poly.entity_id
_entity_poly.type
_entity_poly.pdbx_seq_one_letter_code
_entity_poly.pdbx_strand_id
1 'polypeptide(L)'
;MNTPPSYAMEQFFGGYFHPDWDLDAADWPQIVDSFVVDEKPEHLRSLAHDIDEFRRDRAESQLHEAMLKMGGYYDPRPEMTYREWLGMVAERLRGQPGRASDIARA
;
A
#
# COMPACT_ATOMS: atom_id res chain seq x y z
N MET A 1 11.21 6.18 18.85
CA MET A 1 11.78 6.01 17.50
C MET A 1 10.67 5.45 16.64
N ASN A 2 10.44 6.01 15.44
CA ASN A 2 9.37 5.54 14.57
C ASN A 2 9.80 4.20 13.93
N THR A 3 8.88 3.25 13.81
CA THR A 3 9.12 1.97 13.15
C THR A 3 9.57 2.20 11.70
N PRO A 4 10.74 1.72 11.25
CA PRO A 4 11.19 1.92 9.87
C PRO A 4 10.22 1.28 8.89
N PRO A 5 10.10 1.79 7.64
CA PRO A 5 9.34 1.09 6.61
C PRO A 5 9.87 -0.33 6.42
N SER A 6 8.98 -1.30 6.23
CA SER A 6 9.40 -2.63 5.81
C SER A 6 9.81 -2.63 4.34
N TYR A 7 10.63 -3.59 3.94
CA TYR A 7 11.01 -3.74 2.53
C TYR A 7 9.79 -3.93 1.62
N ALA A 8 8.77 -4.65 2.09
CA ALA A 8 7.53 -4.84 1.34
C ALA A 8 6.77 -3.51 1.11
N MET A 9 6.78 -2.60 2.09
CA MET A 9 6.21 -1.26 1.92
C MET A 9 6.98 -0.43 0.89
N GLU A 10 8.31 -0.49 0.92
CA GLU A 10 9.14 0.23 -0.04
C GLU A 10 8.89 -0.27 -1.46
N GLN A 11 8.81 -1.59 -1.66
CA GLN A 11 8.50 -2.17 -2.97
C GLN A 11 7.07 -1.83 -3.42
N PHE A 12 6.09 -1.92 -2.52
CA PHE A 12 4.70 -1.62 -2.85
C PHE A 12 4.50 -0.14 -3.19
N PHE A 13 4.87 0.78 -2.29
CA PHE A 13 4.67 2.20 -2.53
C PHE A 13 5.59 2.77 -3.61
N GLY A 14 6.87 2.39 -3.63
CA GLY A 14 7.80 2.87 -4.65
C GLY A 14 7.56 2.28 -6.02
N GLY A 15 7.07 1.02 -6.09
CA GLY A 15 6.87 0.30 -7.34
C GLY A 15 5.51 0.52 -7.99
N TYR A 16 4.45 0.77 -7.21
CA TYR A 16 3.08 0.90 -7.72
C TYR A 16 2.52 2.33 -7.60
N PHE A 17 3.03 3.13 -6.67
CA PHE A 17 2.68 4.55 -6.54
C PHE A 17 3.83 5.45 -7.02
N HIS A 18 4.52 5.05 -8.09
CA HIS A 18 5.61 5.82 -8.72
C HIS A 18 5.10 7.15 -9.33
N PRO A 19 5.98 8.07 -9.81
CA PRO A 19 5.55 9.38 -10.32
C PRO A 19 4.48 9.35 -11.41
N ASP A 20 4.53 8.35 -12.28
CA ASP A 20 3.62 8.16 -13.41
C ASP A 20 2.49 7.15 -13.14
N TRP A 21 2.13 6.92 -11.86
CA TRP A 21 1.12 5.91 -11.48
C TRP A 21 -0.22 6.09 -12.20
N ASP A 22 -0.56 7.34 -12.55
CA ASP A 22 -1.81 7.74 -13.20
C ASP A 22 -1.88 7.31 -14.67
N LEU A 23 -0.76 6.89 -15.25
CA LEU A 23 -0.74 6.24 -16.57
C LEU A 23 -1.18 4.78 -16.50
N ASP A 24 -1.00 4.12 -15.36
CA ASP A 24 -1.27 2.70 -15.16
C ASP A 24 -2.68 2.45 -14.60
N ALA A 25 -3.24 3.41 -13.86
CA ALA A 25 -4.54 3.29 -13.21
C ALA A 25 -5.26 4.65 -13.13
N ALA A 26 -6.60 4.63 -13.25
CA ALA A 26 -7.39 5.86 -13.15
C ALA A 26 -7.51 6.40 -11.70
N ASP A 27 -7.33 5.53 -10.70
CA ASP A 27 -7.38 5.89 -9.28
C ASP A 27 -6.54 4.93 -8.41
N TRP A 28 -6.23 5.35 -7.19
CA TRP A 28 -5.42 4.55 -6.26
C TRP A 28 -6.02 3.17 -5.93
N PRO A 29 -7.36 2.96 -5.83
CA PRO A 29 -7.92 1.64 -5.59
C PRO A 29 -7.53 0.63 -6.67
N GLN A 30 -7.51 1.04 -7.93
CA GLN A 30 -7.11 0.19 -9.05
C GLN A 30 -5.63 -0.22 -8.97
N ILE A 31 -4.75 0.64 -8.45
CA ILE A 31 -3.34 0.29 -8.20
C ILE A 31 -3.25 -0.87 -7.19
N VAL A 32 -3.98 -0.75 -6.08
CA VAL A 32 -4.01 -1.80 -5.05
C VAL A 32 -4.58 -3.09 -5.61
N ASP A 33 -5.63 -3.00 -6.44
CA ASP A 33 -6.23 -4.16 -7.12
C ASP A 33 -5.26 -4.85 -8.08
N SER A 34 -4.44 -4.08 -8.81
CA SER A 34 -3.41 -4.65 -9.67
C SER A 34 -2.34 -5.38 -8.87
N PHE A 35 -1.90 -4.82 -7.74
CA PHE A 35 -0.91 -5.45 -6.87
C PHE A 35 -1.39 -6.79 -6.27
N VAL A 36 -2.64 -6.85 -5.81
CA VAL A 36 -3.15 -8.03 -5.07
C VAL A 36 -3.34 -9.26 -5.95
N VAL A 37 -3.47 -9.10 -7.28
CA VAL A 37 -3.70 -10.20 -8.23
C VAL A 37 -2.57 -11.22 -8.22
N ASP A 38 -1.33 -10.74 -8.06
CA ASP A 38 -0.13 -11.59 -8.11
C ASP A 38 0.43 -11.94 -6.72
N GLU A 39 -0.24 -11.51 -5.65
CA GLU A 39 0.28 -11.61 -4.29
C GLU A 39 -0.47 -12.66 -3.44
N LYS A 40 0.27 -13.30 -2.53
CA LYS A 40 -0.29 -14.31 -1.63
C LYS A 40 -1.07 -13.64 -0.49
N PRO A 41 -2.21 -14.21 -0.04
CA PRO A 41 -3.01 -13.65 1.05
C PRO A 41 -2.23 -13.35 2.34
N GLU A 42 -1.26 -14.18 2.70
CA GLU A 42 -0.41 -13.97 3.87
C GLU A 42 0.52 -12.76 3.75
N HIS A 43 1.07 -12.50 2.56
CA HIS A 43 1.88 -11.32 2.30
C HIS A 43 1.03 -10.06 2.32
N LEU A 44 -0.17 -10.09 1.74
CA LEU A 44 -1.14 -9.00 1.80
C LEU A 44 -1.51 -8.65 3.25
N ARG A 45 -1.79 -9.66 4.09
CA ARG A 45 -2.09 -9.43 5.52
C ARG A 45 -0.90 -8.87 6.28
N SER A 46 0.32 -9.34 5.99
CA SER A 46 1.54 -8.82 6.61
C SER A 46 1.78 -7.36 6.22
N LEU A 47 1.68 -7.03 4.93
CA LEU A 47 1.83 -5.67 4.43
C LEU A 47 0.78 -4.72 5.02
N ALA A 48 -0.47 -5.17 5.13
CA ALA A 48 -1.53 -4.39 5.77
C ALA A 48 -1.23 -4.11 7.25
N HIS A 49 -0.65 -5.09 7.97
CA HIS A 49 -0.20 -4.90 9.35
C HIS A 49 0.94 -3.89 9.45
N ASP A 50 1.96 -4.02 8.59
CA ASP A 50 3.10 -3.10 8.54
C ASP A 50 2.64 -1.64 8.27
N ILE A 51 1.68 -1.46 7.35
CA ILE A 51 1.09 -0.15 7.04
C ILE A 51 0.36 0.43 8.26
N ASP A 52 -0.37 -0.40 9.02
CA ASP A 52 -1.06 0.06 10.23
C ASP A 52 -0.09 0.49 11.33
N GLU A 53 0.97 -0.27 11.58
CA GLU A 53 2.02 0.12 12.53
C GLU A 53 2.74 1.39 12.06
N PHE A 54 3.09 1.46 10.78
CA PHE A 54 3.77 2.60 10.18
C PHE A 54 2.97 3.90 10.32
N ARG A 55 1.66 3.86 10.03
CA ARG A 55 0.79 5.04 10.14
C ARG A 55 0.50 5.42 11.59
N ARG A 56 0.34 4.44 12.48
CA ARG A 56 0.08 4.69 13.91
C ARG A 56 1.25 5.42 14.58
N ASP A 57 2.48 5.06 14.23
CA ASP A 57 3.70 5.56 14.89
C ASP A 57 4.17 6.93 14.37
N ARG A 58 3.41 7.59 13.49
CA ARG A 58 3.80 8.85 12.83
C ARG A 58 2.69 9.89 12.92
N ALA A 59 3.06 11.16 12.98
CA ALA A 59 2.15 12.28 12.73
C ALA A 59 1.88 12.46 11.21
N GLU A 60 0.82 13.18 10.84
CA GLU A 60 0.46 13.41 9.43
C GLU A 60 1.59 14.00 8.59
N SER A 61 2.30 15.00 9.12
CA SER A 61 3.44 15.62 8.41
C SER A 61 4.57 14.63 8.13
N GLN A 62 4.79 13.68 9.05
CA GLN A 62 5.81 12.64 8.90
C GLN A 62 5.39 11.55 7.91
N LEU A 63 4.09 11.30 7.76
CA LEU A 63 3.57 10.34 6.79
C LEU A 63 3.84 10.80 5.36
N HIS A 64 3.55 12.07 5.05
CA HIS A 64 3.84 12.64 3.74
C HIS A 64 5.33 12.54 3.37
N GLU A 65 6.23 12.97 4.27
CA GLU A 65 7.68 12.88 4.03
C GLU A 65 8.16 11.44 3.88
N ALA A 66 7.62 10.52 4.68
CA ALA A 66 8.02 9.12 4.63
C ALA A 66 7.53 8.44 3.34
N MET A 67 6.33 8.78 2.85
CA MET A 67 5.82 8.31 1.55
C MET A 67 6.74 8.72 0.39
N LEU A 68 7.12 10.01 0.34
CA LEU A 68 8.05 10.50 -0.67
C LEU A 68 9.42 9.80 -0.60
N LYS A 69 9.93 9.53 0.62
CA LYS A 69 11.20 8.80 0.81
C LYS A 69 11.14 7.36 0.32
N MET A 70 9.97 6.71 0.41
CA MET A 70 9.74 5.37 -0.16
C MET A 70 9.53 5.40 -1.69
N GLY A 71 9.46 6.58 -2.31
CA GLY A 71 9.17 6.73 -3.73
C GLY A 71 7.67 6.65 -4.06
N GLY A 72 6.78 6.79 -3.08
CA GLY A 72 5.34 6.89 -3.31
C GLY A 72 4.90 8.35 -3.53
N TYR A 73 4.35 8.63 -4.72
CA TYR A 73 4.00 9.96 -5.22
C TYR A 73 2.50 10.27 -5.18
N TYR A 74 1.65 9.32 -4.78
CA TYR A 74 0.25 9.62 -4.57
C TYR A 74 0.05 10.61 -3.40
N ASP A 75 -0.72 11.67 -3.67
CA ASP A 75 -1.15 12.65 -2.66
C ASP A 75 -2.66 12.52 -2.44
N PRO A 76 -3.13 12.02 -1.27
CA PRO A 76 -4.55 11.85 -0.98
C PRO A 76 -5.30 13.15 -0.68
N ARG A 77 -4.60 14.29 -0.66
CA ARG A 77 -5.18 15.59 -0.28
C ARG A 77 -5.76 16.30 -1.50
N PRO A 78 -6.84 17.10 -1.34
CA PRO A 78 -7.50 17.45 -0.06
C PRO A 78 -8.58 16.46 0.41
N GLU A 79 -8.89 15.42 -0.36
CA GLU A 79 -10.02 14.52 -0.12
C GLU A 79 -9.90 13.76 1.21
N MET A 80 -8.68 13.40 1.62
CA MET A 80 -8.41 12.76 2.91
C MET A 80 -6.97 12.98 3.39
N THR A 81 -6.71 12.62 4.64
CA THR A 81 -5.37 12.61 5.23
C THR A 81 -4.55 11.39 4.77
N TYR A 82 -3.22 11.45 4.90
CA TYR A 82 -2.36 10.29 4.62
C TYR A 82 -2.70 9.10 5.53
N ARG A 83 -3.02 9.33 6.80
CA ARG A 83 -3.40 8.24 7.72
C ARG A 83 -4.70 7.56 7.34
N GLU A 84 -5.70 8.31 6.89
CA GLU A 84 -6.97 7.77 6.40
C GLU A 84 -6.73 6.94 5.15
N TRP A 85 -6.04 7.50 4.15
CA TRP A 85 -5.69 6.80 2.92
C TRP A 85 -4.91 5.50 3.18
N LEU A 86 -3.84 5.55 3.98
CA LEU A 86 -3.06 4.36 4.35
C LEU A 86 -3.92 3.31 5.09
N GLY A 87 -4.91 3.75 5.87
CA GLY A 87 -5.90 2.86 6.47
C GLY A 87 -6.76 2.15 5.45
N MET A 88 -7.29 2.90 4.47
CA MET A 88 -8.10 2.34 3.38
C MET A 88 -7.29 1.37 2.51
N VAL A 89 -6.02 1.68 2.25
CA VAL A 89 -5.09 0.77 1.57
C VAL A 89 -4.93 -0.53 2.36
N ALA A 90 -4.65 -0.44 3.68
CA ALA A 90 -4.51 -1.62 4.54
C ALA A 90 -5.80 -2.46 4.61
N GLU A 91 -6.97 -1.84 4.68
CA GLU A 91 -8.27 -2.52 4.63
C GLU A 91 -8.48 -3.24 3.29
N ARG A 92 -8.16 -2.58 2.18
CA ARG A 92 -8.28 -3.17 0.84
C ARG A 92 -7.35 -4.37 0.68
N LEU A 93 -6.10 -4.28 1.13
CA LEU A 93 -5.17 -5.41 1.13
C LEU A 93 -5.70 -6.62 1.92
N ARG A 94 -6.40 -6.40 3.03
CA ARG A 94 -7.03 -7.47 3.84
C ARG A 94 -8.28 -8.06 3.22
N GLY A 95 -9.07 -7.22 2.53
CA GLY A 95 -10.34 -7.60 1.93
C GLY A 95 -10.19 -8.48 0.69
N GLN A 96 -8.98 -8.59 0.14
CA GLN A 96 -8.74 -9.33 -1.10
C GLN A 96 -8.53 -10.82 -0.80
N PRO A 97 -9.23 -11.72 -1.51
CA PRO A 97 -8.81 -13.11 -1.61
C PRO A 97 -7.55 -13.11 -2.49
N GLY A 98 -6.39 -12.80 -1.91
CA GLY A 98 -5.10 -12.88 -2.61
C GLY A 98 -4.99 -14.20 -3.35
N ARG A 99 -4.13 -14.28 -4.39
CA ARG A 99 -4.11 -15.40 -5.34
C ARG A 99 -4.25 -16.73 -4.61
N ALA A 100 -5.41 -17.38 -4.75
CA ALA A 100 -5.58 -18.74 -4.29
C ALA A 100 -4.51 -19.55 -5.03
N SER A 101 -3.72 -20.34 -4.31
CA SER A 101 -2.77 -21.25 -4.93
C SER A 101 -3.52 -22.17 -5.88
N ASP A 102 -3.56 -21.82 -7.16
CA ASP A 102 -3.97 -22.73 -8.23
C ASP A 102 -2.85 -23.76 -8.42
N ILE A 103 -2.77 -24.68 -7.46
CA ILE A 103 -2.08 -25.96 -7.60
C ILE A 103 -3.15 -27.04 -7.50
N ALA A 104 -3.99 -27.13 -8.53
CA ALA A 104 -4.67 -28.35 -8.95
C ALA A 104 -5.49 -28.06 -10.21
N ARG A 105 -4.85 -28.09 -11.39
CA ARG A 105 -5.60 -28.48 -12.58
C ARG A 105 -4.72 -29.27 -13.54
N ALA A 106 -5.12 -30.55 -13.64
CA ALA A 106 -4.73 -31.62 -14.55
C ALA A 106 -3.34 -32.26 -14.34
#